data_AF-A0A8S9XWT6-F1
#
_entry.id   AF-A0A8S9XWT6-F1
#
_cell.length_a   1.000
_cell.length_b   1.000
_cell.length_c   1.000
_cell.angle_alpha   90.00
_cell.angle_beta   90.00
_cell.angle_gamma   90.00
#
_symmetry.space_group_name_H-M   'P 1'
#
loop_
_entity.id
_entity.type
_entity.pdbx_description
1 polymer ?
#
loop_
_entity_poly.entity_id
_entity_poly.type
_entity_poly.pdbx_seq_one_letter_code
_entity_poly.pdbx_strand_id
1 'polypeptide(L)'
;MCALPPRQSVNKKVLGRRPHPPTFLSSTCLVETDLEAVGRINRYPMESMFPEAMNKKLKEDVDILQCENARLKKSLQDAETKVQVKLNDLPSPLKGLGRSSDLAASKIVELSKKVRELNAKLGAAENKANSAEAQLAVYMASQNMNGNAEEIDNHTNDNVNDHEREQQLKELTDKLNAANNKLCESRNQMQSLKQELKVVQKALVHEVGDEASAANILAGNANTWRGRAQQILSLQQKVAELQSKLSATDLIGKEKSALSIAISEKHAEREKVASLTKELEALKEELTDFKNKGEAAKARIKVLSTDLNSNKVQLQSLQNKNTNDEQMITKLSSQLAGLMEKAQERENNITRQLNQRIDEMSKELRQEKIKCDQLKEIIADRDVKISKLEERLKVTNSSFTQPLGTQFRDSPSPPGSFCPGPYQEELRPISRCSSVDRQTTVSNGPQLQTSEAERMRLMELATVLNKRVENERKELDRAMDELRKERQRGAKLEMKLAKLEMEKVGGSRASYYRSNSTPSSAKSTTSSIDHEALKDKCELLHEKCLALEARLETTRREKEEEAQMYRNILEETRQAVKDHVRPVKSSCWSSTSLP
;
A
#
# COMPACT_ATOMS: atom_id res chain seq x y z
N MET A 1 42.76 -43.30 18.33
CA MET A 1 43.62 -42.49 17.43
C MET A 1 42.76 -41.93 16.31
N CYS A 2 42.80 -40.61 16.09
CA CYS A 2 42.55 -39.87 14.84
C CYS A 2 42.59 -38.38 15.21
N ALA A 3 43.27 -37.54 14.44
CA ALA A 3 43.65 -36.20 14.89
C ALA A 3 42.60 -35.12 14.58
N LEU A 4 42.43 -34.18 15.51
CA LEU A 4 41.73 -32.91 15.30
C LEU A 4 42.75 -31.76 15.44
N PRO A 5 42.74 -30.75 14.55
CA PRO A 5 43.56 -29.56 14.71
C PRO A 5 43.02 -28.66 15.84
N PRO A 6 43.88 -27.87 16.52
CA PRO A 6 43.49 -27.07 17.67
C PRO A 6 42.65 -25.85 17.30
N ARG A 7 41.68 -25.50 18.15
CA ARG A 7 40.94 -24.23 18.07
C ARG A 7 41.82 -23.07 18.56
N GLN A 8 41.98 -22.03 17.74
CA GLN A 8 42.50 -20.75 18.23
C GLN A 8 41.45 -20.01 19.08
N SER A 9 41.91 -19.23 20.05
CA SER A 9 41.08 -18.51 21.01
C SER A 9 40.49 -17.21 20.41
N VAL A 10 39.17 -17.08 20.44
CA VAL A 10 38.50 -15.84 20.03
C VAL A 10 38.59 -14.80 21.15
N ASN A 11 39.43 -13.78 20.96
CA ASN A 11 39.52 -12.65 21.87
C ASN A 11 38.21 -11.84 21.87
N LYS A 12 37.62 -11.62 23.05
CA LYS A 12 36.47 -10.73 23.23
C LYS A 12 36.90 -9.28 22.97
N LYS A 13 36.46 -8.68 21.87
CA LYS A 13 36.63 -7.23 21.62
C LYS A 13 35.38 -6.46 22.09
N VAL A 14 35.60 -5.29 22.67
CA VAL A 14 34.59 -4.56 23.47
C VAL A 14 33.59 -3.79 22.59
N LEU A 15 32.38 -3.58 23.15
CA LEU A 15 31.25 -2.86 22.56
C LEU A 15 31.62 -1.46 22.04
N GLY A 16 31.55 -1.26 20.71
CA GLY A 16 31.48 0.06 20.11
C GLY A 16 30.08 0.67 20.29
N ARG A 17 30.00 1.90 20.81
CA ARG A 17 28.72 2.62 20.98
C ARG A 17 28.26 3.25 19.67
N ARG A 18 26.94 3.45 19.53
CA ARG A 18 26.33 4.20 18.42
C ARG A 18 26.70 5.69 18.51
N PRO A 19 26.84 6.42 17.38
CA PRO A 19 26.77 7.87 17.39
C PRO A 19 25.38 8.34 17.84
N HIS A 20 25.33 9.41 18.64
CA HIS A 20 24.09 10.13 18.94
C HIS A 20 23.89 11.27 17.92
N PRO A 21 22.63 11.71 17.65
CA PRO A 21 22.39 12.89 16.83
C PRO A 21 22.88 14.17 17.56
N PRO A 22 23.31 15.21 16.83
CA PRO A 22 23.64 16.49 17.43
C PRO A 22 22.37 17.17 17.96
N THR A 23 22.31 17.39 19.27
CA THR A 23 21.29 18.22 19.89
C THR A 23 21.49 19.68 19.50
N PHE A 24 20.47 20.31 18.91
CA PHE A 24 20.41 21.76 18.81
C PHE A 24 20.39 22.37 20.21
N LEU A 25 21.47 23.05 20.60
CA LEU A 25 21.48 23.88 21.81
C LEU A 25 20.88 25.24 21.46
N SER A 26 19.75 25.55 22.09
CA SER A 26 19.10 26.86 22.02
C SER A 26 19.88 27.86 22.89
N SER A 27 20.88 28.52 22.32
CA SER A 27 21.63 29.60 22.98
C SER A 27 20.84 30.91 23.04
N THR A 28 19.69 30.90 23.71
CA THR A 28 18.92 32.10 24.06
C THR A 28 19.52 32.79 25.29
N CYS A 29 20.73 33.34 25.13
CA CYS A 29 21.42 34.18 26.11
C CYS A 29 22.02 35.41 25.41
N LEU A 30 21.18 36.31 24.91
CA LEU A 30 21.60 37.69 24.66
C LEU A 30 21.60 38.43 25.99
N VAL A 31 22.79 38.76 26.48
CA VAL A 31 22.99 39.75 27.54
C VAL A 31 23.20 41.10 26.88
N GLU A 32 22.52 42.13 27.38
CA GLU A 32 22.73 43.51 26.95
C GLU A 32 24.07 44.05 27.48
N THR A 33 25.05 44.27 26.60
CA THR A 33 26.13 45.25 26.81
C THR A 33 26.60 45.86 25.48
N ASP A 34 26.64 47.19 25.47
CA ASP A 34 27.66 48.03 24.81
C ASP A 34 27.84 47.93 23.28
N LEU A 35 26.85 48.40 22.52
CA LEU A 35 27.14 49.09 21.27
C LEU A 35 27.78 50.47 21.57
N GLU A 36 29.11 50.57 21.61
CA GLU A 36 29.90 51.78 21.24
C GLU A 36 31.44 51.65 21.49
N ALA A 37 32.19 50.82 20.74
CA ALA A 37 33.68 50.85 20.82
C ALA A 37 34.54 50.20 19.68
N VAL A 38 34.16 50.21 18.39
CA VAL A 38 35.14 49.87 17.31
C VAL A 38 35.07 50.84 16.13
N GLY A 39 35.58 52.06 16.35
CA GLY A 39 35.93 52.96 15.26
C GLY A 39 37.28 52.61 14.63
N ARG A 40 37.35 52.58 13.30
CA ARG A 40 38.60 52.53 12.49
C ARG A 40 39.48 51.27 12.67
N ILE A 41 39.09 50.18 12.02
CA ILE A 41 40.08 49.27 11.39
C ILE A 41 39.98 49.45 9.86
N ASN A 42 41.13 49.43 9.19
CA ASN A 42 41.29 49.82 7.80
C ASN A 42 40.51 48.88 6.84
N ARG A 43 39.65 49.43 5.98
CA ARG A 43 39.00 48.66 4.90
C ARG A 43 40.00 48.40 3.77
N TYR A 44 40.86 47.39 3.95
CA TYR A 44 41.45 46.72 2.80
C TYR A 44 40.34 45.98 2.02
N PRO A 45 40.31 46.10 0.68
CA PRO A 45 39.35 45.34 -0.13
C PRO A 45 39.75 43.86 -0.15
N MET A 46 39.16 43.06 0.74
CA MET A 46 39.26 41.59 0.77
C MET A 46 38.54 40.90 -0.42
N GLU A 47 38.25 41.65 -1.46
CA GLU A 47 37.44 41.30 -2.64
C GLU A 47 38.23 40.51 -3.71
N SER A 48 39.53 40.26 -3.46
CA SER A 48 40.47 39.65 -4.42
C SER A 48 41.17 38.38 -3.90
N MET A 49 40.84 37.87 -2.69
CA MET A 49 41.48 36.66 -2.16
C MET A 49 40.81 35.35 -2.62
N PHE A 50 39.55 35.42 -3.07
CA PHE A 50 38.82 34.31 -3.69
C PHE A 50 38.11 34.84 -4.94
N PRO A 51 38.46 34.38 -6.16
CA PRO A 51 37.84 34.86 -7.39
C PRO A 51 36.32 34.72 -7.34
N GLU A 52 35.58 35.77 -7.67
CA GLU A 52 34.13 35.78 -7.50
C GLU A 52 33.41 34.70 -8.36
N ALA A 53 33.96 34.40 -9.53
CA ALA A 53 33.55 33.27 -10.36
C ALA A 53 33.79 31.89 -9.71
N MET A 54 34.85 31.74 -8.91
CA MET A 54 35.11 30.53 -8.13
C MET A 54 34.14 30.42 -6.95
N ASN A 55 33.87 31.52 -6.24
CA ASN A 55 32.85 31.56 -5.18
C ASN A 55 31.45 31.28 -5.72
N LYS A 56 31.12 31.78 -6.91
CA LYS A 56 29.86 31.46 -7.60
C LYS A 56 29.80 29.97 -7.94
N LYS A 57 30.84 29.42 -8.58
CA LYS A 57 30.89 27.99 -8.91
C LYS A 57 30.81 27.11 -7.66
N LEU A 58 31.51 27.45 -6.58
CA LEU A 58 31.45 26.69 -5.33
C LEU A 58 30.06 26.72 -4.68
N LYS A 59 29.28 27.80 -4.83
CA LYS A 59 27.86 27.84 -4.45
C LYS A 59 27.03 26.93 -5.34
N GLU A 60 27.19 27.00 -6.66
CA GLU A 60 26.49 26.14 -7.63
C GLU A 60 26.79 24.64 -7.37
N ASP A 61 28.06 24.28 -7.16
CA ASP A 61 28.49 22.92 -6.80
C ASP A 61 27.89 22.47 -5.44
N VAL A 62 27.84 23.37 -4.44
CA VAL A 62 27.21 23.09 -3.13
C VAL A 62 25.70 22.92 -3.25
N ASP A 63 25.00 23.72 -4.05
CA ASP A 63 23.56 23.61 -4.26
C ASP A 63 23.20 22.33 -5.03
N ILE A 64 24.03 21.93 -6.01
CA ILE A 64 23.93 20.63 -6.70
C ILE A 64 24.13 19.48 -5.70
N LEU A 65 25.17 19.54 -4.86
CA LEU A 65 25.44 18.51 -3.84
C LEU A 65 24.36 18.46 -2.74
N GLN A 66 23.71 19.57 -2.42
CA GLN A 66 22.55 19.61 -1.52
C GLN A 66 21.31 18.97 -2.18
N CYS A 67 21.03 19.28 -3.45
CA CYS A 67 19.96 18.67 -4.22
C CYS A 67 20.17 17.16 -4.38
N GLU A 68 21.40 16.72 -4.64
CA GLU A 68 21.76 15.30 -4.67
C GLU A 68 21.62 14.65 -3.29
N ASN A 69 22.08 15.29 -2.21
CA ASN A 69 21.87 14.77 -0.85
C ASN A 69 20.38 14.65 -0.49
N ALA A 70 19.53 15.59 -0.91
CA ALA A 70 18.09 15.50 -0.72
C ALA A 70 17.48 14.33 -1.53
N ARG A 71 17.90 14.17 -2.79
CA ARG A 71 17.53 13.05 -3.67
C ARG A 71 17.94 11.70 -3.10
N LEU A 72 19.17 11.59 -2.59
CA LEU A 72 19.72 10.37 -1.98
C LEU A 72 19.05 10.05 -0.64
N LYS A 73 18.81 11.04 0.23
CA LYS A 73 18.05 10.86 1.48
C LYS A 73 16.63 10.38 1.20
N LYS A 74 15.94 10.96 0.19
CA LYS A 74 14.63 10.49 -0.24
C LYS A 74 14.69 9.08 -0.80
N SER A 75 15.65 8.77 -1.67
CA SER A 75 15.82 7.41 -2.22
C SER A 75 16.19 6.37 -1.15
N LEU A 76 16.87 6.77 -0.08
CA LEU A 76 17.14 5.94 1.10
C LEU A 76 15.85 5.72 1.88
N GLN A 77 15.08 6.76 2.17
CA GLN A 77 13.78 6.64 2.86
C GLN A 77 12.77 5.82 2.05
N ASP A 78 12.74 5.97 0.72
CA ASP A 78 11.94 5.15 -0.20
C ASP A 78 12.41 3.68 -0.22
N ALA A 79 13.71 3.42 -0.01
CA ALA A 79 14.25 2.06 0.12
C ALA A 79 13.98 1.46 1.51
N GLU A 80 14.16 2.22 2.58
CA GLU A 80 13.87 1.83 3.97
C GLU A 80 12.39 1.52 4.16
N THR A 81 11.49 2.38 3.68
CA THR A 81 10.05 2.12 3.69
C THR A 81 9.70 0.91 2.84
N LYS A 82 10.33 0.70 1.69
CA LYS A 82 10.13 -0.50 0.84
C LYS A 82 10.68 -1.79 1.47
N VAL A 83 11.72 -1.70 2.30
CA VAL A 83 12.21 -2.82 3.13
C VAL A 83 11.28 -3.08 4.31
N GLN A 84 10.80 -2.03 4.99
CA GLN A 84 9.86 -2.11 6.11
C GLN A 84 8.49 -2.65 5.68
N VAL A 85 7.99 -2.23 4.51
CA VAL A 85 6.80 -2.79 3.86
C VAL A 85 7.04 -4.26 3.54
N LYS A 86 8.14 -4.63 2.87
CA LYS A 86 8.48 -6.05 2.65
C LYS A 86 8.61 -6.87 3.94
N LEU A 87 9.07 -6.28 5.04
CA LEU A 87 9.18 -6.93 6.36
C LEU A 87 7.81 -7.14 7.04
N ASN A 88 6.79 -6.40 6.63
CA ASN A 88 5.41 -6.54 7.10
C ASN A 88 4.52 -7.34 6.12
N ASP A 89 4.81 -7.28 4.81
CA ASP A 89 4.18 -8.08 3.75
C ASP A 89 4.70 -9.53 3.73
N LEU A 90 5.85 -9.79 4.34
CA LEU A 90 6.32 -11.13 4.66
C LEU A 90 5.30 -11.77 5.64
N PRO A 91 4.69 -12.93 5.30
CA PRO A 91 3.68 -13.54 6.14
C PRO A 91 4.22 -13.84 7.55
N SER A 92 3.31 -13.92 8.51
CA SER A 92 3.64 -13.84 9.94
C SER A 92 4.58 -14.90 10.56
N PRO A 93 4.93 -16.06 9.94
CA PRO A 93 5.89 -16.99 10.53
C PRO A 93 7.28 -16.40 10.86
N LEU A 94 7.77 -15.39 10.12
CA LEU A 94 9.17 -14.94 10.24
C LEU A 94 9.44 -13.82 11.25
N LYS A 95 8.42 -13.20 11.84
CA LYS A 95 8.60 -12.24 12.95
C LYS A 95 8.91 -12.93 14.30
N GLY A 96 8.97 -14.26 14.30
CA GLY A 96 9.36 -15.08 15.45
C GLY A 96 10.19 -16.29 15.04
N LEU A 97 11.47 -16.09 14.72
CA LEU A 97 12.45 -17.19 14.55
C LEU A 97 12.58 -18.11 15.78
N GLY A 98 12.04 -17.71 16.93
CA GLY A 98 11.85 -18.59 18.09
C GLY A 98 10.78 -19.67 17.87
N ARG A 99 9.68 -19.40 17.15
CA ARG A 99 8.47 -20.25 17.22
C ARG A 99 8.54 -21.57 16.44
N SER A 100 9.30 -21.64 15.35
CA SER A 100 9.59 -22.92 14.68
C SER A 100 10.52 -23.77 15.53
N SER A 101 11.51 -23.16 16.19
CA SER A 101 12.31 -23.84 17.22
C SER A 101 11.50 -24.17 18.48
N ASP A 102 10.49 -23.40 18.88
CA ASP A 102 9.63 -23.69 20.03
C ASP A 102 8.75 -24.90 19.76
N LEU A 103 8.18 -25.03 18.55
CA LEU A 103 7.40 -26.21 18.18
C LEU A 103 8.28 -27.48 18.11
N ALA A 104 9.47 -27.36 17.53
CA ALA A 104 10.45 -28.45 17.49
C ALA A 104 10.96 -28.81 18.89
N ALA A 105 11.32 -27.82 19.72
CA ALA A 105 11.80 -28.02 21.09
C ALA A 105 10.71 -28.57 22.01
N SER A 106 9.47 -28.07 21.88
CA SER A 106 8.31 -28.62 22.59
C SER A 106 8.09 -30.09 22.22
N LYS A 107 8.18 -30.45 20.93
CA LYS A 107 8.06 -31.85 20.50
C LYS A 107 9.25 -32.71 20.96
N ILE A 108 10.48 -32.17 20.96
CA ILE A 108 11.66 -32.82 21.53
C ILE A 108 11.49 -33.05 23.03
N VAL A 109 10.94 -32.09 23.78
CA VAL A 109 10.67 -32.21 25.23
C VAL A 109 9.54 -33.19 25.50
N GLU A 110 8.47 -33.19 24.70
CA GLU A 110 7.36 -34.16 24.77
C GLU A 110 7.86 -35.59 24.52
N LEU A 111 8.62 -35.80 23.45
CA LEU A 111 9.25 -37.10 23.14
C LEU A 111 10.25 -37.50 24.24
N SER A 112 11.07 -36.58 24.74
CA SER A 112 12.03 -36.83 25.84
C SER A 112 11.33 -37.09 27.18
N LYS A 113 10.09 -36.63 27.36
CA LYS A 113 9.24 -37.01 28.50
C LYS A 113 8.67 -38.40 28.30
N LYS A 114 8.15 -38.71 27.10
CA LYS A 114 7.58 -40.01 26.75
C LYS A 114 8.61 -41.15 26.78
N VAL A 115 9.85 -40.91 26.36
CA VAL A 115 10.97 -41.86 26.50
C VAL A 115 11.28 -42.14 27.97
N ARG A 116 11.36 -41.10 28.82
CA ARG A 116 11.55 -41.30 30.28
C ARG A 116 10.39 -42.07 30.92
N GLU A 117 9.15 -41.80 30.51
CA GLU A 117 7.97 -42.51 31.00
C GLU A 117 7.93 -43.98 30.55
N LEU A 118 8.34 -44.27 29.31
CA LEU A 118 8.46 -45.65 28.81
C LEU A 118 9.57 -46.42 29.52
N ASN A 119 10.76 -45.81 29.73
CA ASN A 119 11.85 -46.45 30.46
C ASN A 119 11.46 -46.72 31.93
N ALA A 120 10.71 -45.81 32.57
CA ALA A 120 10.19 -46.02 33.92
C ALA A 120 9.17 -47.17 33.98
N LYS A 121 8.32 -47.33 32.95
CA LYS A 121 7.38 -48.46 32.83
C LYS A 121 8.09 -49.78 32.53
N LEU A 122 9.17 -49.76 31.75
CA LEU A 122 10.02 -50.92 31.47
C LEU A 122 10.68 -51.43 32.76
N GLY A 123 11.41 -50.58 33.48
CA GLY A 123 12.03 -50.96 34.77
C GLY A 123 11.01 -51.39 35.84
N ALA A 124 9.80 -50.84 35.82
CA ALA A 124 8.71 -51.28 36.68
C ALA A 124 8.09 -52.63 36.27
N ALA A 125 8.27 -53.08 35.02
CA ALA A 125 7.90 -54.41 34.55
C ALA A 125 9.02 -55.43 34.85
N GLU A 126 10.28 -55.08 34.60
CA GLU A 126 11.46 -55.89 34.92
C GLU A 126 11.53 -56.22 36.42
N ASN A 127 11.34 -55.21 37.29
CA ASN A 127 11.29 -55.44 38.74
C ASN A 127 10.12 -56.35 39.18
N LYS A 128 9.01 -56.38 38.42
CA LYS A 128 7.89 -57.31 38.70
C LYS A 128 8.17 -58.72 38.22
N ALA A 129 8.84 -58.89 37.08
CA ALA A 129 9.30 -60.20 36.61
C ALA A 129 10.28 -60.83 37.61
N ASN A 130 11.33 -60.09 37.98
CA ASN A 130 12.33 -60.54 38.96
C ASN A 130 11.70 -60.89 40.33
N SER A 131 10.67 -60.14 40.76
CA SER A 131 9.94 -60.41 42.00
C SER A 131 9.06 -61.67 41.92
N ALA A 132 8.50 -61.99 40.76
CA ALA A 132 7.73 -63.22 40.54
C ALA A 132 8.65 -64.46 40.47
N GLU A 133 9.80 -64.35 39.81
CA GLU A 133 10.82 -65.41 39.76
C GLU A 133 11.35 -65.75 41.17
N ALA A 134 11.63 -64.72 41.99
CA ALA A 134 12.05 -64.91 43.38
C ALA A 134 10.99 -65.63 44.25
N GLN A 135 9.70 -65.38 44.00
CA GLN A 135 8.61 -66.06 44.71
C GLN A 135 8.47 -67.53 44.30
N LEU A 136 8.66 -67.85 43.01
CA LEU A 136 8.66 -69.23 42.52
C LEU A 136 9.79 -70.06 43.14
N ALA A 137 10.98 -69.47 43.30
CA ALA A 137 12.13 -70.13 43.92
C ALA A 137 11.87 -70.54 45.38
N VAL A 138 11.17 -69.72 46.16
CA VAL A 138 10.80 -70.02 47.56
C VAL A 138 9.73 -71.12 47.63
N TYR A 139 8.73 -71.09 46.74
CA TYR A 139 7.65 -72.08 46.75
C TYR A 139 8.17 -73.52 46.52
N MET A 140 9.13 -73.70 45.61
CA MET A 140 9.73 -75.01 45.34
C MET A 140 10.55 -75.59 46.50
N ALA A 141 10.91 -74.80 47.52
CA ALA A 141 11.75 -75.23 48.63
C ALA A 141 10.98 -75.77 49.85
N SER A 142 9.65 -75.87 49.80
CA SER A 142 8.79 -75.92 51.01
C SER A 142 7.82 -77.10 51.14
N GLN A 143 7.96 -78.18 50.36
CA GLN A 143 7.16 -79.42 50.54
C GLN A 143 8.00 -80.63 51.01
N ASN A 144 7.95 -80.97 52.30
CA ASN A 144 8.22 -82.34 52.81
C ASN A 144 7.81 -82.56 54.30
N MET A 145 7.37 -83.80 54.64
CA MET A 145 7.25 -84.47 55.98
C MET A 145 5.99 -84.41 56.92
N ASN A 146 5.64 -85.62 57.46
CA ASN A 146 5.10 -86.03 58.82
C ASN A 146 3.59 -86.10 59.26
N GLY A 147 3.26 -86.95 60.30
CA GLY A 147 1.94 -87.18 60.97
C GLY A 147 1.87 -88.21 62.19
N ASN A 148 0.66 -88.46 62.78
CA ASN A 148 0.19 -89.44 63.86
C ASN A 148 0.40 -89.19 65.41
N ALA A 149 -0.26 -89.84 66.43
CA ALA A 149 -1.64 -90.39 66.72
C ALA A 149 -1.82 -91.04 68.18
N GLU A 150 -2.84 -91.91 68.46
CA GLU A 150 -3.14 -92.85 69.65
C GLU A 150 -3.54 -92.31 71.08
N GLU A 151 -4.06 -92.99 72.18
CA GLU A 151 -5.03 -94.12 72.58
C GLU A 151 -5.11 -94.26 74.19
N ILE A 152 -5.95 -94.96 75.04
CA ILE A 152 -7.28 -95.72 75.08
C ILE A 152 -7.98 -95.80 76.55
N ASP A 153 -8.72 -96.87 76.99
CA ASP A 153 -9.82 -97.01 78.06
C ASP A 153 -9.57 -98.15 79.18
N ASN A 154 -10.36 -98.72 80.17
CA ASN A 154 -11.78 -98.76 80.76
C ASN A 154 -11.86 -99.53 82.18
N HIS A 155 -13.06 -99.77 82.81
CA HIS A 155 -13.54 -100.84 83.82
C HIS A 155 -13.28 -100.71 85.38
N THR A 156 -13.88 -101.37 86.44
CA THR A 156 -15.05 -102.28 86.88
C THR A 156 -15.05 -102.51 88.45
N ASN A 157 -15.90 -103.19 89.29
CA ASN A 157 -17.34 -103.65 89.44
C ASN A 157 -17.62 -104.37 90.85
N ASP A 158 -18.84 -104.91 91.17
CA ASP A 158 -19.24 -106.00 92.15
C ASP A 158 -19.38 -105.76 93.72
N ASN A 159 -20.05 -106.55 94.64
CA ASN A 159 -21.29 -107.42 94.71
C ASN A 159 -21.66 -107.98 96.17
N VAL A 160 -22.80 -108.73 96.35
CA VAL A 160 -23.25 -109.74 97.43
C VAL A 160 -23.41 -109.38 98.97
N ASN A 161 -24.14 -110.08 99.91
CA ASN A 161 -25.29 -111.07 99.99
C ASN A 161 -25.82 -111.44 101.46
N ASP A 162 -27.11 -111.20 101.79
CA ASP A 162 -28.22 -112.13 102.25
C ASP A 162 -28.27 -113.00 103.56
N HIS A 163 -27.80 -112.57 104.77
CA HIS A 163 -28.29 -113.16 106.06
C HIS A 163 -29.71 -112.64 106.42
N GLU A 164 -30.17 -111.58 105.78
CA GLU A 164 -31.35 -110.80 106.17
C GLU A 164 -32.68 -111.61 106.21
N ARG A 165 -32.75 -112.81 105.60
CA ARG A 165 -33.94 -113.51 105.06
C ARG A 165 -35.30 -113.46 105.77
N GLU A 166 -35.39 -113.30 107.09
CA GLU A 166 -36.68 -113.20 107.79
C GLU A 166 -36.97 -111.80 108.36
N GLN A 167 -35.92 -111.05 108.71
CA GLN A 167 -36.00 -109.59 108.64
C GLN A 167 -36.38 -109.16 107.21
N GLN A 168 -36.02 -109.97 106.20
CA GLN A 168 -36.47 -109.94 104.82
C GLN A 168 -37.82 -110.61 104.51
N LEU A 169 -38.56 -111.25 105.43
CA LEU A 169 -40.01 -111.40 105.17
C LEU A 169 -40.70 -110.03 105.23
N LYS A 170 -40.19 -109.13 106.08
CA LYS A 170 -40.64 -107.74 106.15
C LYS A 170 -39.87 -106.81 105.21
N GLU A 171 -38.54 -106.87 105.18
CA GLU A 171 -37.73 -106.11 104.24
C GLU A 171 -37.93 -106.56 102.80
N LEU A 172 -38.32 -107.80 102.42
CA LEU A 172 -38.75 -108.05 101.04
C LEU A 172 -40.10 -107.42 100.76
N THR A 173 -40.98 -107.27 101.76
CA THR A 173 -42.23 -106.50 101.59
C THR A 173 -41.92 -105.00 101.42
N ASP A 174 -41.03 -104.45 102.24
CA ASP A 174 -40.63 -103.04 102.17
C ASP A 174 -39.65 -102.73 101.03
N LYS A 175 -38.79 -103.68 100.62
CA LYS A 175 -37.97 -103.67 99.39
C LYS A 175 -38.85 -103.90 98.16
N LEU A 176 -39.95 -104.66 98.22
CA LEU A 176 -40.94 -104.78 97.14
C LEU A 176 -41.74 -103.50 96.99
N ASN A 177 -42.16 -102.88 98.09
CA ASN A 177 -42.82 -101.56 98.07
C ASN A 177 -41.86 -100.47 97.59
N ALA A 178 -40.61 -100.46 98.07
CA ALA A 178 -39.57 -99.56 97.58
C ALA A 178 -39.16 -99.87 96.13
N ALA A 179 -39.21 -101.14 95.69
CA ALA A 179 -38.98 -101.51 94.30
C ALA A 179 -40.16 -101.11 93.40
N ASN A 180 -41.41 -101.22 93.85
CA ASN A 180 -42.58 -100.71 93.14
C ASN A 180 -42.57 -99.18 93.06
N ASN A 181 -42.17 -98.49 94.13
CA ASN A 181 -41.98 -97.04 94.11
C ASN A 181 -40.84 -96.67 93.15
N LYS A 182 -39.67 -97.33 93.24
CA LYS A 182 -38.55 -97.15 92.28
C LYS A 182 -38.92 -97.53 90.85
N LEU A 183 -39.83 -98.49 90.63
CA LEU A 183 -40.35 -98.88 89.32
C LEU A 183 -41.28 -97.77 88.77
N CYS A 184 -42.12 -97.19 89.62
CA CYS A 184 -42.95 -96.03 89.26
C CYS A 184 -42.09 -94.78 89.00
N GLU A 185 -41.09 -94.51 89.82
CA GLU A 185 -40.10 -93.44 89.62
C GLU A 185 -39.31 -93.67 88.34
N SER A 186 -38.78 -94.87 88.10
CA SER A 186 -38.05 -95.24 86.87
C SER A 186 -38.94 -95.17 85.63
N ARG A 187 -40.22 -95.55 85.74
CA ARG A 187 -41.23 -95.37 84.68
C ARG A 187 -41.52 -93.90 84.42
N ASN A 188 -41.58 -93.06 85.44
CA ASN A 188 -41.79 -91.62 85.31
C ASN A 188 -40.55 -90.92 84.74
N GLN A 189 -39.34 -91.28 85.19
CA GLN A 189 -38.06 -90.87 84.61
C GLN A 189 -37.96 -91.31 83.14
N MET A 190 -38.32 -92.55 82.81
CA MET A 190 -38.36 -93.03 81.43
C MET A 190 -39.38 -92.28 80.57
N GLN A 191 -40.49 -91.79 81.14
CA GLN A 191 -41.42 -90.89 80.44
C GLN A 191 -40.85 -89.47 80.28
N SER A 192 -40.16 -88.93 81.29
CA SER A 192 -39.46 -87.64 81.21
C SER A 192 -38.38 -87.68 80.14
N LEU A 193 -37.45 -88.64 80.23
CA LEU A 193 -36.39 -88.88 79.24
C LEU A 193 -36.95 -89.10 77.83
N LYS A 194 -38.09 -89.80 77.68
CA LYS A 194 -38.76 -90.00 76.38
C LYS A 194 -39.45 -88.73 75.85
N GLN A 195 -39.77 -87.77 76.71
CA GLN A 195 -40.27 -86.45 76.33
C GLN A 195 -39.14 -85.47 76.05
N GLU A 196 -38.08 -85.47 76.85
CA GLU A 196 -36.83 -84.74 76.63
C GLU A 196 -36.18 -85.17 75.30
N LEU A 197 -36.10 -86.47 75.01
CA LEU A 197 -35.64 -87.01 73.73
C LEU A 197 -36.44 -86.43 72.55
N LYS A 198 -37.77 -86.29 72.67
CA LYS A 198 -38.61 -85.64 71.64
C LYS A 198 -38.35 -84.14 71.52
N VAL A 199 -38.05 -83.45 72.63
CA VAL A 199 -37.70 -82.02 72.62
C VAL A 199 -36.33 -81.81 71.97
N VAL A 200 -35.32 -82.60 72.33
CA VAL A 200 -34.00 -82.61 71.70
C VAL A 200 -34.10 -82.95 70.21
N GLN A 201 -34.86 -83.98 69.84
CA GLN A 201 -35.07 -84.36 68.44
C GLN A 201 -35.80 -83.25 67.65
N LYS A 202 -36.76 -82.54 68.25
CA LYS A 202 -37.37 -81.36 67.63
C LYS A 202 -36.38 -80.21 67.47
N ALA A 203 -35.60 -79.90 68.50
CA ALA A 203 -34.58 -78.84 68.44
C ALA A 203 -33.54 -79.13 67.34
N LEU A 204 -33.09 -80.39 67.25
CA LEU A 204 -32.19 -80.85 66.20
C LEU A 204 -32.81 -80.63 64.81
N VAL A 205 -34.08 -80.99 64.57
CA VAL A 205 -34.75 -80.72 63.29
C VAL A 205 -34.81 -79.22 62.95
N HIS A 206 -34.98 -78.32 63.93
CA HIS A 206 -35.00 -76.87 63.67
C HIS A 206 -33.61 -76.31 63.30
N GLU A 207 -32.54 -76.83 63.91
CA GLU A 207 -31.16 -76.48 63.52
C GLU A 207 -30.77 -77.08 62.17
N VAL A 208 -31.19 -78.31 61.90
CA VAL A 208 -30.68 -79.14 60.81
C VAL A 208 -31.51 -78.98 59.52
N GLY A 209 -32.81 -78.69 59.62
CA GLY A 209 -33.76 -78.46 58.52
C GLY A 209 -34.82 -79.55 58.38
N ASP A 210 -36.03 -79.21 57.94
CA ASP A 210 -37.21 -80.09 57.96
C ASP A 210 -37.08 -81.38 57.12
N GLU A 211 -36.19 -81.44 56.12
CA GLU A 211 -35.93 -82.66 55.33
C GLU A 211 -35.10 -83.71 56.09
N ALA A 212 -34.48 -83.34 57.21
CA ALA A 212 -33.54 -84.16 57.96
C ALA A 212 -34.22 -85.13 58.95
N SER A 213 -35.04 -86.04 58.42
CA SER A 213 -35.37 -87.26 59.17
C SER A 213 -34.07 -88.03 59.46
N ALA A 214 -33.84 -88.40 60.73
CA ALA A 214 -32.67 -89.18 61.12
C ALA A 214 -32.56 -90.52 60.35
N ALA A 215 -33.70 -91.08 59.94
CA ALA A 215 -33.74 -92.25 59.06
C ALA A 215 -33.13 -91.99 57.67
N ASN A 216 -33.34 -90.80 57.09
CA ASN A 216 -32.80 -90.45 55.76
C ASN A 216 -31.27 -90.28 55.79
N ILE A 217 -30.72 -89.77 56.90
CA ILE A 217 -29.28 -89.62 57.11
C ILE A 217 -28.63 -91.00 57.32
N LEU A 218 -29.26 -91.87 58.13
CA LEU A 218 -28.77 -93.24 58.39
C LEU A 218 -28.94 -94.18 57.18
N ALA A 219 -29.89 -93.92 56.27
CA ALA A 219 -30.15 -94.73 55.08
C ALA A 219 -29.12 -94.58 53.94
N GLY A 220 -27.98 -93.91 54.18
CA GLY A 220 -26.84 -93.89 53.25
C GLY A 220 -26.82 -92.75 52.22
N ASN A 221 -27.85 -91.89 52.16
CA ASN A 221 -27.93 -90.78 51.20
C ASN A 221 -27.04 -89.56 51.55
N ALA A 222 -26.00 -89.76 52.37
CA ALA A 222 -25.18 -88.72 53.00
C ALA A 222 -24.51 -87.74 52.01
N ASN A 223 -24.23 -88.17 50.77
CA ASN A 223 -23.53 -87.35 49.77
C ASN A 223 -24.36 -86.21 49.18
N THR A 224 -25.69 -86.27 49.28
CA THR A 224 -26.60 -85.24 48.74
C THR A 224 -27.00 -84.23 49.81
N TRP A 225 -27.04 -84.66 51.07
CA TRP A 225 -27.60 -83.88 52.17
C TRP A 225 -26.55 -82.96 52.80
N ARG A 226 -26.78 -81.64 52.76
CA ARG A 226 -25.95 -80.63 53.43
C ARG A 226 -26.76 -79.94 54.53
N GLY A 227 -26.25 -79.97 55.76
CA GLY A 227 -26.89 -79.29 56.89
C GLY A 227 -26.94 -77.77 56.73
N ARG A 228 -27.95 -77.15 57.34
CA ARG A 228 -28.25 -75.71 57.32
C ARG A 228 -27.02 -74.81 57.49
N ALA A 229 -26.14 -75.12 58.45
CA ALA A 229 -24.91 -74.35 58.69
C ALA A 229 -23.95 -74.34 57.48
N GLN A 230 -23.81 -75.47 56.79
CA GLN A 230 -22.97 -75.59 55.59
C GLN A 230 -23.60 -74.88 54.38
N GLN A 231 -24.94 -74.87 54.30
CA GLN A 231 -25.68 -74.09 53.30
C GLN A 231 -25.53 -72.58 53.55
N ILE A 232 -25.60 -72.13 54.80
CA ILE A 232 -25.33 -70.74 55.20
C ILE A 232 -23.89 -70.33 54.83
N LEU A 233 -22.89 -71.15 55.17
CA LEU A 233 -21.49 -70.87 54.79
C LEU A 233 -21.31 -70.76 53.28
N SER A 234 -21.93 -71.66 52.50
CA SER A 234 -21.88 -71.62 51.04
C SER A 234 -22.55 -70.35 50.48
N LEU A 235 -23.69 -69.93 51.05
CA LEU A 235 -24.36 -68.68 50.67
C LEU A 235 -23.54 -67.44 51.07
N GLN A 236 -22.94 -67.41 52.25
CA GLN A 236 -22.05 -66.34 52.71
C GLN A 236 -20.82 -66.20 51.80
N GLN A 237 -20.16 -67.31 51.45
CA GLN A 237 -19.06 -67.34 50.50
C GLN A 237 -19.49 -66.78 49.13
N LYS A 238 -20.66 -67.18 48.64
CA LYS A 238 -21.20 -66.74 47.34
C LYS A 238 -21.63 -65.27 47.35
N VAL A 239 -22.14 -64.75 48.47
CA VAL A 239 -22.41 -63.32 48.67
C VAL A 239 -21.11 -62.52 48.70
N ALA A 240 -20.09 -62.96 49.43
CA ALA A 240 -18.78 -62.31 49.44
C ALA A 240 -18.11 -62.33 48.04
N GLU A 241 -18.23 -63.43 47.30
CA GLU A 241 -17.72 -63.54 45.93
C GLU A 241 -18.47 -62.60 44.97
N LEU A 242 -19.80 -62.48 45.10
CA LEU A 242 -20.61 -61.56 44.31
C LEU A 242 -20.38 -60.09 44.68
N GLN A 243 -20.18 -59.76 45.96
CA GLN A 243 -19.80 -58.42 46.42
C GLN A 243 -18.40 -58.03 45.93
N SER A 244 -17.44 -58.96 46.00
CA SER A 244 -16.10 -58.79 45.43
C SER A 244 -16.19 -58.50 43.92
N LYS A 245 -16.95 -59.32 43.17
CA LYS A 245 -17.21 -59.08 41.75
C LYS A 245 -17.88 -57.73 41.49
N LEU A 246 -18.86 -57.32 42.29
CA LEU A 246 -19.49 -55.99 42.15
C LEU A 246 -18.47 -54.87 42.35
N SER A 247 -17.59 -54.97 43.36
CA SER A 247 -16.57 -53.97 43.67
C SER A 247 -15.46 -53.89 42.60
N ALA A 248 -15.08 -55.02 42.01
CA ALA A 248 -14.14 -55.07 40.88
C ALA A 248 -14.77 -54.55 39.57
N THR A 249 -16.10 -54.70 39.45
CA THR A 249 -16.89 -54.25 38.30
C THR A 249 -17.44 -52.83 38.55
N ASP A 250 -16.56 -51.90 38.90
CA ASP A 250 -16.87 -50.46 38.96
C ASP A 250 -17.17 -49.90 37.55
N LEU A 251 -18.37 -50.19 37.07
CA LEU A 251 -18.91 -49.68 35.80
C LEU A 251 -19.16 -48.18 35.91
N ILE A 252 -19.68 -47.71 37.05
CA ILE A 252 -20.11 -46.32 37.24
C ILE A 252 -18.91 -45.36 37.18
N GLY A 253 -17.76 -45.73 37.74
CA GLY A 253 -16.51 -44.98 37.59
C GLY A 253 -15.99 -44.99 36.15
N LYS A 254 -16.00 -46.15 35.49
CA LYS A 254 -15.52 -46.34 34.10
C LYS A 254 -16.39 -45.62 33.07
N GLU A 255 -17.71 -45.68 33.20
CA GLU A 255 -18.69 -44.98 32.35
C GLU A 255 -18.58 -43.47 32.50
N LYS A 256 -18.48 -42.94 33.72
CA LYS A 256 -18.26 -41.50 33.96
C LYS A 256 -16.92 -41.03 33.38
N SER A 257 -15.87 -41.85 33.49
CA SER A 257 -14.57 -41.56 32.88
C SER A 257 -14.65 -41.55 31.35
N ALA A 258 -15.22 -42.59 30.74
CA ALA A 258 -15.40 -42.69 29.29
C ALA A 258 -16.28 -41.56 28.72
N LEU A 259 -17.37 -41.21 29.40
CA LEU A 259 -18.24 -40.10 29.02
C LEU A 259 -17.52 -38.75 29.11
N SER A 260 -16.70 -38.54 30.14
CA SER A 260 -15.88 -37.33 30.28
C SER A 260 -14.81 -37.22 29.19
N ILE A 261 -14.22 -38.34 28.76
CA ILE A 261 -13.27 -38.41 27.64
C ILE A 261 -14.01 -38.07 26.33
N ALA A 262 -15.13 -38.73 26.04
CA ALA A 262 -15.89 -38.47 24.81
C ALA A 262 -16.41 -37.02 24.71
N ILE A 263 -16.73 -36.37 25.85
CA ILE A 263 -17.10 -34.95 25.89
C ILE A 263 -15.89 -34.05 25.59
N SER A 264 -14.70 -34.37 26.12
CA SER A 264 -13.49 -33.56 25.89
C SER A 264 -12.93 -33.73 24.47
N GLU A 265 -12.97 -34.94 23.91
CA GLU A 265 -12.63 -35.21 22.50
C GLU A 265 -13.59 -34.46 21.56
N LYS A 266 -14.90 -34.52 21.82
CA LYS A 266 -15.91 -33.76 21.07
C LYS A 266 -15.75 -32.24 21.22
N HIS A 267 -15.19 -31.75 22.32
CA HIS A 267 -14.84 -30.33 22.46
C HIS A 267 -13.61 -29.98 21.60
N ALA A 268 -12.54 -30.77 21.70
CA ALA A 268 -11.32 -30.56 20.91
C ALA A 268 -11.58 -30.66 19.39
N GLU A 269 -12.45 -31.57 18.96
CA GLU A 269 -12.88 -31.68 17.57
C GLU A 269 -13.70 -30.45 17.13
N ARG A 270 -14.66 -29.98 17.93
CA ARG A 270 -15.40 -28.74 17.66
C ARG A 270 -14.48 -27.52 17.57
N GLU A 271 -13.50 -27.42 18.46
CA GLU A 271 -12.53 -26.33 18.50
C GLU A 271 -11.60 -26.36 17.28
N LYS A 272 -11.19 -27.56 16.83
CA LYS A 272 -10.46 -27.77 15.58
C LYS A 272 -11.31 -27.46 14.33
N VAL A 273 -12.60 -27.81 14.33
CA VAL A 273 -13.52 -27.44 13.24
C VAL A 273 -13.71 -25.92 13.21
N ALA A 274 -13.85 -25.26 14.37
CA ALA A 274 -13.97 -23.81 14.45
C ALA A 274 -12.70 -23.08 13.97
N SER A 275 -11.51 -23.55 14.32
CA SER A 275 -10.25 -22.94 13.85
C SER A 275 -10.04 -23.14 12.34
N LEU A 276 -10.30 -24.34 11.81
CA LEU A 276 -10.27 -24.60 10.37
C LEU A 276 -11.33 -23.80 9.60
N THR A 277 -12.52 -23.58 10.18
CA THR A 277 -13.56 -22.74 9.57
C THR A 277 -13.09 -21.28 9.47
N LYS A 278 -12.50 -20.75 10.55
CA LYS A 278 -11.93 -19.40 10.57
C LYS A 278 -10.75 -19.24 9.61
N GLU A 279 -9.91 -20.25 9.47
CA GLU A 279 -8.82 -20.28 8.48
C GLU A 279 -9.36 -20.28 7.04
N LEU A 280 -10.41 -21.07 6.76
CA LEU A 280 -11.12 -21.06 5.48
C LEU A 280 -11.86 -19.75 5.19
N GLU A 281 -12.27 -18.99 6.20
CA GLU A 281 -12.85 -17.65 6.04
C GLU A 281 -11.77 -16.62 5.72
N ALA A 282 -10.67 -16.58 6.49
CA ALA A 282 -9.54 -15.69 6.22
C ALA A 282 -8.92 -15.93 4.82
N LEU A 283 -8.75 -17.18 4.41
CA LEU A 283 -8.25 -17.52 3.07
C LEU A 283 -9.22 -17.13 1.93
N LYS A 284 -10.53 -17.08 2.19
CA LYS A 284 -11.50 -16.54 1.21
C LYS A 284 -11.40 -15.01 1.13
N GLU A 285 -11.27 -14.33 2.27
CA GLU A 285 -11.06 -12.88 2.31
C GLU A 285 -9.79 -12.51 1.54
N GLU A 286 -8.65 -13.11 1.86
CA GLU A 286 -7.39 -12.93 1.12
C GLU A 286 -7.54 -13.20 -0.39
N LEU A 287 -8.24 -14.26 -0.79
CA LEU A 287 -8.49 -14.57 -2.20
C LEU A 287 -9.32 -13.49 -2.89
N THR A 288 -10.37 -12.97 -2.24
CA THR A 288 -11.13 -11.83 -2.78
C THR A 288 -10.28 -10.57 -2.86
N ASP A 289 -9.39 -10.34 -1.90
CA ASP A 289 -8.53 -9.18 -1.83
C ASP A 289 -7.44 -9.21 -2.93
N PHE A 290 -6.85 -10.38 -3.19
CA PHE A 290 -5.95 -10.60 -4.33
C PHE A 290 -6.67 -10.49 -5.68
N LYS A 291 -7.93 -10.95 -5.77
CA LYS A 291 -8.76 -10.75 -6.97
C LYS A 291 -9.01 -9.27 -7.22
N ASN A 292 -9.40 -8.50 -6.20
CA ASN A 292 -9.64 -7.06 -6.28
C ASN A 292 -8.37 -6.30 -6.70
N LYS A 293 -7.22 -6.62 -6.09
CA LYS A 293 -5.90 -6.09 -6.48
C LYS A 293 -5.55 -6.42 -7.93
N GLY A 294 -5.88 -7.64 -8.40
CA GLY A 294 -5.70 -8.07 -9.77
C GLY A 294 -6.61 -7.36 -10.78
N GLU A 295 -7.86 -7.07 -10.43
CA GLU A 295 -8.80 -6.31 -11.26
C GLU A 295 -8.42 -4.82 -11.33
N ALA A 296 -8.00 -4.21 -10.21
CA ALA A 296 -7.43 -2.86 -10.19
C ALA A 296 -6.15 -2.75 -11.04
N ALA A 297 -5.26 -3.75 -10.98
CA ALA A 297 -4.08 -3.82 -11.84
C ALA A 297 -4.44 -3.91 -13.33
N LYS A 298 -5.41 -4.76 -13.71
CA LYS A 298 -5.92 -4.85 -15.09
C LYS A 298 -6.53 -3.53 -15.56
N ALA A 299 -7.29 -2.83 -14.72
CA ALA A 299 -7.84 -1.51 -15.03
C ALA A 299 -6.73 -0.48 -15.27
N ARG A 300 -5.72 -0.43 -14.39
CA ARG A 300 -4.55 0.45 -14.56
C ARG A 300 -3.76 0.16 -15.85
N ILE A 301 -3.54 -1.12 -16.17
CA ILE A 301 -2.88 -1.53 -17.42
C ILE A 301 -3.69 -1.05 -18.64
N LYS A 302 -5.03 -1.14 -18.60
CA LYS A 302 -5.89 -0.68 -19.69
C LYS A 302 -5.79 0.84 -19.90
N VAL A 303 -5.82 1.64 -18.84
CA VAL A 303 -5.66 3.10 -18.90
C VAL A 303 -4.27 3.48 -19.43
N LEU A 304 -3.20 2.92 -18.87
CA LEU A 304 -1.84 3.16 -19.35
C LEU A 304 -1.65 2.75 -20.82
N SER A 305 -2.38 1.74 -21.31
CA SER A 305 -2.37 1.33 -22.71
C SER A 305 -3.10 2.30 -23.62
N THR A 306 -4.22 2.91 -23.17
CA THR A 306 -4.89 3.98 -23.93
C THR A 306 -4.05 5.25 -23.96
N ASP A 307 -3.40 5.60 -22.85
CA ASP A 307 -2.54 6.80 -22.75
C ASP A 307 -1.30 6.64 -23.64
N LEU A 308 -0.66 5.47 -23.61
CA LEU A 308 0.46 5.12 -24.50
C LEU A 308 0.07 5.27 -25.98
N ASN A 309 -1.13 4.82 -26.37
CA ASN A 309 -1.58 4.90 -27.74
C ASN A 309 -2.00 6.33 -28.15
N SER A 310 -2.59 7.11 -27.23
CA SER A 310 -2.84 8.54 -27.42
C SER A 310 -1.53 9.29 -27.67
N ASN A 311 -0.52 9.06 -26.83
CA ASN A 311 0.80 9.67 -26.94
C ASN A 311 1.53 9.27 -28.24
N LYS A 312 1.38 8.02 -28.72
CA LYS A 312 1.89 7.61 -30.05
C LYS A 312 1.24 8.39 -31.19
N VAL A 313 -0.09 8.59 -31.15
CA VAL A 313 -0.81 9.37 -32.17
C VAL A 313 -0.40 10.85 -32.12
N GLN A 314 -0.20 11.41 -30.93
CA GLN A 314 0.33 12.77 -30.77
C GLN A 314 1.75 12.90 -31.34
N LEU A 315 2.65 11.97 -31.01
CA LEU A 315 4.02 11.93 -31.56
C LEU A 315 4.01 11.81 -33.08
N GLN A 316 3.17 10.96 -33.66
CA GLN A 316 3.02 10.84 -35.11
C GLN A 316 2.48 12.14 -35.73
N SER A 317 1.54 12.83 -35.08
CA SER A 317 1.07 14.14 -35.54
C SER A 317 2.14 15.24 -35.42
N LEU A 318 3.05 15.17 -34.45
CA LEU A 318 4.18 16.10 -34.33
C LEU A 318 5.26 15.81 -35.38
N GLN A 319 5.55 14.52 -35.65
CA GLN A 319 6.46 14.10 -36.72
C GLN A 319 5.95 14.55 -38.10
N ASN A 320 4.64 14.45 -38.34
CA ASN A 320 4.01 14.96 -39.57
C ASN A 320 4.07 16.49 -39.69
N LYS A 321 4.09 17.24 -38.57
CA LYS A 321 4.33 18.69 -38.59
C LYS A 321 5.79 18.99 -38.91
N ASN A 322 6.71 18.39 -38.15
CA ASN A 322 8.15 18.56 -38.34
C ASN A 322 8.59 18.28 -39.78
N THR A 323 8.08 17.22 -40.41
CA THR A 323 8.39 16.89 -41.82
C THR A 323 7.76 17.86 -42.84
N ASN A 324 6.65 18.53 -42.51
CA ASN A 324 6.11 19.64 -43.31
C ASN A 324 6.94 20.92 -43.13
N ASP A 325 7.37 21.19 -41.90
CA ASP A 325 8.19 22.36 -41.55
C ASP A 325 9.60 22.24 -42.19
N GLU A 326 10.21 21.05 -42.17
CA GLU A 326 11.44 20.71 -42.90
C GLU A 326 11.32 20.91 -44.42
N GLN A 327 10.18 20.51 -45.01
CA GLN A 327 9.90 20.78 -46.43
C GLN A 327 9.71 22.28 -46.71
N MET A 328 9.09 23.03 -45.80
CA MET A 328 8.92 24.48 -45.93
C MET A 328 10.27 25.20 -45.82
N ILE A 329 11.10 24.83 -44.84
CA ILE A 329 12.46 25.34 -44.68
C ILE A 329 13.28 25.03 -45.94
N THR A 330 13.22 23.81 -46.46
CA THR A 330 13.95 23.42 -47.68
C THR A 330 13.53 24.25 -48.90
N LYS A 331 12.23 24.50 -49.08
CA LYS A 331 11.70 25.37 -50.15
C LYS A 331 12.18 26.82 -49.99
N LEU A 332 12.13 27.38 -48.78
CA LEU A 332 12.57 28.75 -48.52
C LEU A 332 14.09 28.91 -48.66
N SER A 333 14.89 27.96 -48.17
CA SER A 333 16.35 27.94 -48.36
C SER A 333 16.74 27.81 -49.83
N SER A 334 16.02 26.99 -50.61
CA SER A 334 16.22 26.89 -52.06
C SER A 334 15.88 28.20 -52.79
N GLN A 335 14.78 28.88 -52.41
CA GLN A 335 14.43 30.19 -52.94
C GLN A 335 15.47 31.27 -52.58
N LEU A 336 15.98 31.26 -51.33
CA LEU A 336 17.04 32.17 -50.88
C LEU A 336 18.32 31.96 -51.70
N ALA A 337 18.77 30.70 -51.85
CA ALA A 337 19.96 30.36 -52.62
C ALA A 337 19.82 30.81 -54.10
N GLY A 338 18.68 30.53 -54.74
CA GLY A 338 18.42 30.97 -56.11
C GLY A 338 18.23 32.48 -56.29
N LEU A 339 17.97 33.24 -55.22
CA LEU A 339 18.00 34.70 -55.23
C LEU A 339 19.43 35.24 -55.03
N MET A 340 20.23 34.61 -54.17
CA MET A 340 21.65 34.93 -53.99
C MET A 340 22.46 34.65 -55.26
N GLU A 341 22.24 33.51 -55.91
CA GLU A 341 22.86 33.16 -57.20
C GLU A 341 22.54 34.20 -58.28
N LYS A 342 21.26 34.61 -58.40
CA LYS A 342 20.84 35.68 -59.32
C LYS A 342 21.32 37.07 -58.92
N ALA A 343 21.72 37.30 -57.67
CA ALA A 343 22.37 38.54 -57.26
C ALA A 343 23.85 38.51 -57.70
N GLN A 344 24.55 37.42 -57.39
CA GLN A 344 25.95 37.19 -57.78
C GLN A 344 26.14 37.22 -59.29
N GLU A 345 25.24 36.61 -60.07
CA GLU A 345 25.31 36.63 -61.54
C GLU A 345 25.12 38.04 -62.11
N ARG A 346 24.27 38.88 -61.50
CA ARG A 346 24.17 40.30 -61.91
C ARG A 346 25.43 41.08 -61.56
N GLU A 347 25.99 40.89 -60.37
CA GLU A 347 27.24 41.51 -59.95
C GLU A 347 28.42 41.11 -60.85
N ASN A 348 28.53 39.81 -61.17
CA ASN A 348 29.53 39.28 -62.09
C ASN A 348 29.37 39.86 -63.50
N ASN A 349 28.14 40.01 -63.99
CA ASN A 349 27.87 40.62 -65.30
C ASN A 349 28.18 42.13 -65.33
N ILE A 350 27.82 42.88 -64.29
CA ILE A 350 28.18 44.31 -64.15
C ILE A 350 29.71 44.44 -64.08
N THR A 351 30.39 43.64 -63.27
CA THR A 351 31.85 43.61 -63.16
C THR A 351 32.51 43.31 -64.50
N ARG A 352 31.96 42.36 -65.27
CA ARG A 352 32.42 42.05 -66.64
C ARG A 352 32.24 43.25 -67.59
N GLN A 353 31.10 43.92 -67.56
CA GLN A 353 30.84 45.11 -68.41
C GLN A 353 31.77 46.28 -68.04
N LEU A 354 32.00 46.52 -66.74
CA LEU A 354 32.93 47.55 -66.27
C LEU A 354 34.36 47.24 -66.71
N ASN A 355 34.82 46.00 -66.56
CA ASN A 355 36.14 45.58 -67.03
C ASN A 355 36.29 45.74 -68.55
N GLN A 356 35.26 45.36 -69.34
CA GLN A 356 35.25 45.58 -70.79
C GLN A 356 35.37 47.07 -71.14
N ARG A 357 34.64 47.97 -70.47
CA ARG A 357 34.77 49.41 -70.72
C ARG A 357 36.11 49.99 -70.25
N ILE A 358 36.72 49.44 -69.19
CA ILE A 358 38.08 49.80 -68.75
C ILE A 358 39.12 49.39 -69.80
N ASP A 359 38.98 48.20 -70.42
CA ASP A 359 39.87 47.75 -71.51
C ASP A 359 39.72 48.62 -72.78
N GLU A 360 38.48 48.99 -73.14
CA GLU A 360 38.19 49.92 -74.23
C GLU A 360 38.80 51.30 -73.98
N MET A 361 38.51 51.94 -72.84
CA MET A 361 39.10 53.22 -72.43
C MET A 361 40.63 53.14 -72.39
N SER A 362 41.20 52.01 -71.97
CA SER A 362 42.65 51.79 -71.97
C SER A 362 43.23 51.66 -73.38
N LYS A 363 42.47 51.13 -74.34
CA LYS A 363 42.84 51.08 -75.77
C LYS A 363 42.74 52.46 -76.42
N GLU A 364 41.66 53.18 -76.19
CA GLU A 364 41.46 54.58 -76.61
C GLU A 364 42.62 55.46 -76.09
N LEU A 365 42.94 55.38 -74.79
CA LEU A 365 44.04 56.11 -74.17
C LEU A 365 45.43 55.76 -74.74
N ARG A 366 45.68 54.50 -75.13
CA ARG A 366 46.93 54.13 -75.83
C ARG A 366 47.00 54.75 -77.22
N GLN A 367 45.88 54.81 -77.95
CA GLN A 367 45.82 55.42 -79.28
C GLN A 367 46.04 56.93 -79.22
N GLU A 368 45.41 57.64 -78.29
CA GLU A 368 45.65 59.08 -78.10
C GLU A 368 47.07 59.39 -77.63
N LYS A 369 47.69 58.55 -76.80
CA LYS A 369 49.13 58.70 -76.47
C LYS A 369 50.01 58.62 -77.71
N ILE A 370 49.82 57.62 -78.58
CA ILE A 370 50.57 57.48 -79.83
C ILE A 370 50.39 58.71 -80.73
N LYS A 371 49.16 59.22 -80.89
CA LYS A 371 48.90 60.45 -81.64
C LYS A 371 49.60 61.67 -81.03
N CYS A 372 49.55 61.83 -79.71
CA CYS A 372 50.24 62.91 -79.00
C CYS A 372 51.75 62.84 -79.20
N ASP A 373 52.35 61.66 -79.19
CA ASP A 373 53.79 61.48 -79.38
C ASP A 373 54.20 61.74 -80.84
N GLN A 374 53.41 61.30 -81.82
CA GLN A 374 53.56 61.68 -83.24
C GLN A 374 53.45 63.20 -83.46
N LEU A 375 52.52 63.88 -82.78
CA LEU A 375 52.37 65.33 -82.86
C LEU A 375 53.56 66.06 -82.23
N LYS A 376 54.13 65.57 -81.11
CA LYS A 376 55.38 66.10 -80.54
C LYS A 376 56.56 65.95 -81.49
N GLU A 377 56.68 64.80 -82.17
CA GLU A 377 57.71 64.57 -83.17
C GLU A 377 57.57 65.56 -84.34
N ILE A 378 56.37 65.74 -84.88
CA ILE A 378 56.08 66.73 -85.93
C ILE A 378 56.34 68.17 -85.48
N ILE A 379 56.10 68.49 -84.19
CA ILE A 379 56.41 69.81 -83.61
C ILE A 379 57.92 70.01 -83.51
N ALA A 380 58.67 69.09 -82.90
CA ALA A 380 60.12 69.17 -82.83
C ALA A 380 60.79 69.24 -84.22
N ASP A 381 60.26 68.48 -85.18
CA ASP A 381 60.71 68.47 -86.57
C ASP A 381 60.31 69.76 -87.33
N ARG A 382 59.31 70.52 -86.85
CA ARG A 382 59.01 71.89 -87.30
C ARG A 382 59.89 72.92 -86.61
N ASP A 383 60.11 72.81 -85.31
CA ASP A 383 60.96 73.73 -84.54
C ASP A 383 62.40 73.71 -85.07
N VAL A 384 62.94 72.52 -85.39
CA VAL A 384 64.24 72.39 -86.09
C VAL A 384 64.25 73.05 -87.47
N LYS A 385 63.12 73.07 -88.20
CA LYS A 385 63.01 73.78 -89.49
C LYS A 385 62.86 75.29 -89.30
N ILE A 386 62.15 75.73 -88.26
CA ILE A 386 62.03 77.13 -87.86
C ILE A 386 63.42 77.67 -87.48
N SER A 387 64.15 77.02 -86.57
CA SER A 387 65.52 77.42 -86.19
C SER A 387 66.47 77.54 -87.39
N LYS A 388 66.38 76.62 -88.37
CA LYS A 388 67.16 76.69 -89.62
C LYS A 388 66.74 77.83 -90.55
N LEU A 389 65.46 78.21 -90.57
CA LEU A 389 64.97 79.36 -91.33
C LEU A 389 65.32 80.68 -90.63
N GLU A 390 65.22 80.75 -89.31
CA GLU A 390 65.67 81.87 -88.48
C GLU A 390 67.17 82.10 -88.61
N GLU A 391 67.99 81.05 -88.60
CA GLU A 391 69.43 81.13 -88.85
C GLU A 391 69.73 81.66 -90.26
N ARG A 392 69.04 81.16 -91.29
CA ARG A 392 69.16 81.67 -92.67
C ARG A 392 68.72 83.14 -92.79
N LEU A 393 67.63 83.53 -92.12
CA LEU A 393 67.18 84.93 -92.06
C LEU A 393 68.19 85.81 -91.32
N LYS A 394 68.80 85.31 -90.25
CA LYS A 394 69.85 86.00 -89.48
C LYS A 394 71.12 86.21 -90.32
N VAL A 395 71.55 85.21 -91.09
CA VAL A 395 72.66 85.34 -92.05
C VAL A 395 72.29 86.33 -93.17
N THR A 396 71.07 86.27 -93.70
CA THR A 396 70.61 87.19 -94.77
C THR A 396 70.48 88.63 -94.27
N ASN A 397 70.05 88.83 -93.02
CA ASN A 397 70.02 90.15 -92.36
C ASN A 397 71.40 90.61 -91.86
N SER A 398 72.45 89.78 -91.94
CA SER A 398 73.82 90.17 -91.56
C SER A 398 74.55 90.94 -92.67
N SER A 399 73.98 91.01 -93.88
CA SER A 399 74.53 91.77 -95.02
C SER A 399 73.75 93.05 -95.37
N PHE A 400 72.75 93.43 -94.57
CA PHE A 400 72.07 94.73 -94.68
C PHE A 400 71.93 95.40 -93.31
N THR A 401 72.11 96.72 -93.25
CA THR A 401 72.33 97.43 -91.99
C THR A 401 71.06 97.68 -91.16
N GLN A 402 71.25 97.62 -89.84
CA GLN A 402 70.46 98.24 -88.77
C GLN A 402 69.93 99.68 -89.07
N PRO A 403 68.99 100.22 -88.26
CA PRO A 403 67.89 99.54 -87.54
C PRO A 403 66.58 100.37 -87.46
N LEU A 404 65.61 99.90 -86.66
CA LEU A 404 64.53 100.67 -85.99
C LEU A 404 63.61 101.57 -86.85
N GLY A 405 62.34 101.18 -86.97
CA GLY A 405 61.25 102.12 -87.29
C GLY A 405 59.89 101.48 -87.51
N THR A 406 58.85 102.09 -86.94
CA THR A 406 57.41 101.85 -87.21
C THR A 406 56.83 100.48 -86.83
N GLN A 407 55.52 100.31 -86.59
CA GLN A 407 54.46 101.22 -86.11
C GLN A 407 53.39 100.33 -85.42
N PHE A 408 52.75 100.79 -84.34
CA PHE A 408 51.77 99.98 -83.60
C PHE A 408 50.42 100.69 -83.43
N ARG A 409 49.62 100.67 -84.50
CA ARG A 409 48.16 100.88 -84.50
C ARG A 409 47.62 100.45 -85.86
N ASP A 410 46.58 99.62 -85.86
CA ASP A 410 45.23 100.14 -86.05
C ASP A 410 44.15 99.12 -85.61
N SER A 411 42.89 99.57 -85.60
CA SER A 411 41.70 98.79 -85.23
C SER A 411 40.79 98.64 -86.46
N PRO A 412 39.85 97.67 -86.49
CA PRO A 412 38.53 97.98 -85.91
C PRO A 412 37.79 96.81 -85.22
N SER A 413 36.67 97.13 -84.59
CA SER A 413 35.63 96.24 -84.01
C SER A 413 34.36 96.29 -84.90
N PRO A 414 33.12 95.90 -84.48
CA PRO A 414 32.60 95.03 -83.41
C PRO A 414 31.56 94.03 -84.03
N PRO A 415 30.31 93.79 -83.54
CA PRO A 415 29.77 93.53 -82.19
C PRO A 415 28.98 92.19 -82.04
N GLY A 416 28.67 91.80 -80.78
CA GLY A 416 27.61 90.82 -80.44
C GLY A 416 28.07 89.69 -79.49
N SER A 417 27.34 89.26 -78.46
CA SER A 417 26.02 89.70 -77.94
C SER A 417 25.89 89.44 -76.42
N PHE A 418 25.00 90.23 -75.78
CA PHE A 418 24.31 90.08 -74.48
C PHE A 418 24.03 88.62 -74.04
N CYS A 419 23.90 88.25 -72.74
CA CYS A 419 24.01 88.95 -71.43
C CYS A 419 24.11 87.91 -70.27
N PRO A 420 24.42 88.31 -69.00
CA PRO A 420 24.52 87.39 -67.86
C PRO A 420 23.27 87.35 -66.93
N GLY A 421 22.96 86.15 -66.40
CA GLY A 421 21.96 85.89 -65.35
C GLY A 421 20.48 85.84 -65.83
N PRO A 422 19.49 85.66 -64.93
CA PRO A 422 19.58 85.48 -63.46
C PRO A 422 18.75 84.28 -62.90
N TYR A 423 18.50 84.30 -61.57
CA TYR A 423 17.51 83.52 -60.78
C TYR A 423 17.92 82.18 -60.14
N GLN A 424 18.46 82.28 -58.93
CA GLN A 424 17.92 81.53 -57.78
C GLN A 424 16.58 82.14 -57.37
N GLU A 425 15.64 81.32 -56.87
CA GLU A 425 14.60 81.77 -55.95
C GLU A 425 14.18 80.63 -55.01
N GLU A 426 14.44 80.78 -53.72
CA GLU A 426 13.73 80.02 -52.68
C GLU A 426 12.47 80.80 -52.30
N LEU A 427 11.38 80.11 -51.96
CA LEU A 427 10.60 80.35 -50.72
C LEU A 427 9.43 79.37 -50.57
N ARG A 428 9.12 79.06 -49.30
CA ARG A 428 7.86 78.51 -48.77
C ARG A 428 7.28 79.56 -47.77
N PRO A 429 6.11 79.38 -47.13
CA PRO A 429 4.99 78.42 -47.30
C PRO A 429 3.60 79.12 -47.43
N ILE A 430 2.48 78.38 -47.41
CA ILE A 430 1.39 78.50 -46.40
C ILE A 430 0.20 77.52 -46.66
N SER A 431 -0.62 77.34 -45.62
CA SER A 431 -1.65 76.32 -45.34
C SER A 431 -2.93 76.25 -46.19
N ARG A 432 -3.48 75.02 -46.29
CA ARG A 432 -4.91 74.58 -46.14
C ARG A 432 -6.04 75.34 -46.88
N CYS A 433 -6.84 74.59 -47.67
CA CYS A 433 -8.23 74.22 -47.30
C CYS A 433 -8.77 73.04 -48.14
N SER A 434 -10.06 72.67 -48.04
CA SER A 434 -10.62 71.40 -48.52
C SER A 434 -12.00 71.47 -49.18
N SER A 435 -12.20 70.68 -50.25
CA SER A 435 -13.49 70.15 -50.76
C SER A 435 -13.14 68.99 -51.74
N VAL A 436 -13.73 67.79 -51.74
CA VAL A 436 -15.15 67.38 -51.74
C VAL A 436 -15.85 67.95 -53.00
N ASP A 437 -16.36 67.16 -53.96
CA ASP A 437 -16.67 65.73 -53.99
C ASP A 437 -16.44 65.06 -55.38
N ARG A 438 -16.49 63.72 -55.42
CA ARG A 438 -16.78 62.81 -56.56
C ARG A 438 -16.40 63.21 -58.01
N GLN A 439 -15.49 62.42 -58.60
CA GLN A 439 -15.95 61.28 -59.44
C GLN A 439 -14.88 60.17 -59.50
N THR A 440 -15.31 58.91 -59.48
CA THR A 440 -14.45 57.72 -59.50
C THR A 440 -13.86 57.41 -60.88
N THR A 441 -12.58 57.01 -60.94
CA THR A 441 -12.10 55.70 -61.45
C THR A 441 -10.56 55.54 -61.37
N VAL A 442 -10.05 54.34 -61.65
CA VAL A 442 -8.65 53.95 -61.88
C VAL A 442 -7.68 53.92 -60.67
N SER A 443 -7.66 54.90 -59.75
CA SER A 443 -6.53 55.04 -58.79
C SER A 443 -6.60 54.27 -57.45
N ASN A 444 -7.56 53.37 -57.24
CA ASN A 444 -7.75 52.69 -55.92
C ASN A 444 -7.15 51.27 -55.82
N GLY A 445 -6.54 50.75 -56.89
CA GLY A 445 -6.09 49.35 -56.99
C GLY A 445 -5.31 48.81 -55.78
N PRO A 446 -4.19 49.44 -55.37
CA PRO A 446 -3.38 48.95 -54.26
C PRO A 446 -4.13 48.90 -52.92
N GLN A 447 -4.99 49.89 -52.65
CA GLN A 447 -5.72 49.99 -51.37
C GLN A 447 -6.94 49.05 -51.31
N LEU A 448 -7.58 48.79 -52.45
CA LEU A 448 -8.57 47.71 -52.57
C LEU A 448 -7.91 46.34 -52.37
N GLN A 449 -6.73 46.11 -52.96
CA GLN A 449 -6.05 44.83 -52.90
C GLN A 449 -5.51 44.51 -51.49
N THR A 450 -5.03 45.50 -50.74
CA THR A 450 -4.67 45.30 -49.32
C THR A 450 -5.89 45.07 -48.44
N SER A 451 -6.97 45.85 -48.63
CA SER A 451 -8.23 45.66 -47.89
C SER A 451 -8.89 44.30 -48.19
N GLU A 452 -8.81 43.81 -49.42
CA GLU A 452 -9.28 42.47 -49.78
C GLU A 452 -8.41 41.36 -49.18
N ALA A 453 -7.08 41.51 -49.16
CA ALA A 453 -6.20 40.58 -48.47
C ALA A 453 -6.47 40.52 -46.95
N GLU A 454 -6.80 41.66 -46.33
CA GLU A 454 -7.24 41.73 -44.94
C GLU A 454 -8.62 41.07 -44.74
N ARG A 455 -9.59 41.34 -45.62
CA ARG A 455 -10.90 40.68 -45.64
C ARG A 455 -10.77 39.15 -45.72
N MET A 456 -9.86 38.65 -46.56
CA MET A 456 -9.59 37.21 -46.67
C MET A 456 -9.00 36.63 -45.39
N ARG A 457 -8.01 37.28 -44.77
CA ARG A 457 -7.45 36.86 -43.47
C ARG A 457 -8.50 36.86 -42.34
N LEU A 458 -9.36 37.88 -42.29
CA LEU A 458 -10.44 37.96 -41.31
C LEU A 458 -11.50 36.87 -41.54
N MET A 459 -11.79 36.53 -42.80
CA MET A 459 -12.69 35.42 -43.16
C MET A 459 -12.09 34.06 -42.78
N GLU A 460 -10.80 33.84 -43.06
CA GLU A 460 -10.07 32.64 -42.61
C GLU A 460 -10.10 32.51 -41.08
N LEU A 461 -9.76 33.59 -40.35
CA LEU A 461 -9.84 33.63 -38.89
C LEU A 461 -11.25 33.32 -38.38
N ALA A 462 -12.30 33.88 -39.02
CA ALA A 462 -13.68 33.57 -38.67
C ALA A 462 -14.03 32.10 -38.91
N THR A 463 -13.55 31.46 -40.00
CA THR A 463 -13.75 30.01 -40.19
C THR A 463 -13.01 29.16 -39.16
N VAL A 464 -11.80 29.56 -38.75
CA VAL A 464 -11.03 28.87 -37.70
C VAL A 464 -11.72 29.01 -36.33
N LEU A 465 -12.21 30.20 -35.99
CA LEU A 465 -12.95 30.44 -34.75
C LEU A 465 -14.29 29.70 -34.73
N ASN A 466 -15.06 29.73 -35.82
CA ASN A 466 -16.30 28.97 -35.94
C ASN A 466 -16.05 27.46 -35.83
N LYS A 467 -15.00 26.93 -36.47
CA LYS A 467 -14.59 25.52 -36.35
C LYS A 467 -14.14 25.16 -34.94
N ARG A 468 -13.50 26.08 -34.22
CA ARG A 468 -13.13 25.92 -32.81
C ARG A 468 -14.38 25.86 -31.91
N VAL A 469 -15.31 26.81 -32.04
CA VAL A 469 -16.58 26.83 -31.30
C VAL A 469 -17.41 25.58 -31.58
N GLU A 470 -17.44 25.11 -32.82
CA GLU A 470 -18.12 23.88 -33.23
C GLU A 470 -17.48 22.61 -32.65
N ASN A 471 -16.15 22.60 -32.47
CA ASN A 471 -15.46 21.53 -31.74
C ASN A 471 -15.76 21.61 -30.23
N GLU A 472 -15.70 22.79 -29.62
CA GLU A 472 -15.98 23.01 -28.20
C GLU A 472 -17.44 22.62 -27.85
N ARG A 473 -18.40 22.88 -28.74
CA ARG A 473 -19.78 22.34 -28.67
C ARG A 473 -19.82 20.82 -28.68
N LYS A 474 -19.08 20.17 -29.58
CA LYS A 474 -19.02 18.69 -29.68
C LYS A 474 -18.36 18.03 -28.48
N GLU A 475 -17.35 18.66 -27.86
CA GLU A 475 -16.80 18.17 -26.60
C GLU A 475 -17.80 18.34 -25.44
N LEU A 476 -18.52 19.47 -25.38
CA LEU A 476 -19.57 19.69 -24.39
C LEU A 476 -20.71 18.66 -24.52
N ASP A 477 -21.16 18.37 -25.74
CA ASP A 477 -22.20 17.35 -25.97
C ASP A 477 -21.75 15.97 -25.50
N ARG A 478 -20.50 15.55 -25.79
CA ARG A 478 -19.94 14.29 -25.30
C ARG A 478 -19.83 14.27 -23.77
N ALA A 479 -19.36 15.35 -23.16
CA ALA A 479 -19.25 15.45 -21.70
C ALA A 479 -20.63 15.41 -21.00
N MET A 480 -21.65 16.04 -21.57
CA MET A 480 -23.04 15.90 -21.10
C MET A 480 -23.51 14.45 -21.21
N ASP A 481 -23.18 13.76 -22.29
CA ASP A 481 -23.59 12.39 -22.53
C ASP A 481 -22.88 11.37 -21.63
N GLU A 482 -21.62 11.61 -21.29
CA GLU A 482 -20.89 10.85 -20.27
C GLU A 482 -21.44 11.11 -18.87
N LEU A 483 -21.76 12.37 -18.53
CA LEU A 483 -22.44 12.72 -17.27
C LEU A 483 -23.83 12.05 -17.15
N ARG A 484 -24.60 11.97 -18.24
CA ARG A 484 -25.87 11.22 -18.29
C ARG A 484 -25.64 9.73 -18.02
N LYS A 485 -24.62 9.12 -18.66
CA LYS A 485 -24.26 7.70 -18.47
C LYS A 485 -23.79 7.42 -17.05
N GLU A 486 -23.03 8.32 -16.43
CA GLU A 486 -22.55 8.16 -15.06
C GLU A 486 -23.65 8.35 -14.01
N ARG A 487 -24.54 9.33 -14.19
CA ARG A 487 -25.76 9.43 -13.35
C ARG A 487 -26.63 8.17 -13.42
N GLN A 488 -26.75 7.56 -14.60
CA GLN A 488 -27.43 6.26 -14.76
C GLN A 488 -26.67 5.07 -14.14
N ARG A 489 -25.34 5.16 -13.93
CA ARG A 489 -24.57 4.17 -13.17
C ARG A 489 -24.74 4.37 -11.67
N GLY A 490 -24.64 5.62 -11.19
CA GLY A 490 -24.90 6.01 -9.79
C GLY A 490 -26.25 5.49 -9.29
N ALA A 491 -27.35 5.84 -9.97
CA ALA A 491 -28.69 5.37 -9.61
C ALA A 491 -28.82 3.82 -9.60
N LYS A 492 -28.08 3.10 -10.45
CA LYS A 492 -28.04 1.63 -10.47
C LYS A 492 -27.18 1.02 -9.36
N LEU A 493 -26.26 1.78 -8.77
CA LEU A 493 -25.47 1.39 -7.60
C LEU A 493 -26.22 1.74 -6.31
N GLU A 494 -26.81 2.93 -6.21
CA GLU A 494 -27.71 3.35 -5.13
C GLU A 494 -28.85 2.35 -4.94
N MET A 495 -29.55 1.97 -6.02
CA MET A 495 -30.61 0.96 -5.97
C MET A 495 -30.11 -0.44 -5.52
N LYS A 496 -28.83 -0.76 -5.74
CA LYS A 496 -28.23 -2.01 -5.24
C LYS A 496 -27.84 -1.91 -3.77
N LEU A 497 -27.29 -0.78 -3.33
CA LEU A 497 -26.94 -0.53 -1.93
C LEU A 497 -28.20 -0.58 -1.06
N ALA A 498 -29.25 0.17 -1.44
CA ALA A 498 -30.53 0.15 -0.73
C ALA A 498 -31.14 -1.27 -0.67
N LYS A 499 -30.98 -2.09 -1.71
CA LYS A 499 -31.42 -3.50 -1.67
C LYS A 499 -30.60 -4.33 -0.67
N LEU A 500 -29.27 -4.20 -0.66
CA LEU A 500 -28.38 -4.93 0.25
C LEU A 500 -28.56 -4.49 1.71
N GLU A 501 -28.87 -3.22 1.95
CA GLU A 501 -29.20 -2.69 3.27
C GLU A 501 -30.52 -3.27 3.80
N MET A 502 -31.57 -3.31 2.96
CA MET A 502 -32.83 -3.96 3.31
C MET A 502 -32.66 -5.47 3.59
N GLU A 503 -31.80 -6.16 2.83
CA GLU A 503 -31.46 -7.57 3.03
C GLU A 503 -30.70 -7.78 4.36
N LYS A 504 -29.75 -6.89 4.69
CA LYS A 504 -28.99 -6.89 5.94
C LYS A 504 -29.87 -6.62 7.17
N VAL A 505 -30.85 -5.71 7.08
CA VAL A 505 -31.82 -5.44 8.16
C VAL A 505 -32.81 -6.60 8.32
N GLY A 506 -33.22 -7.25 7.22
CA GLY A 506 -34.15 -8.39 7.25
C GLY A 506 -33.65 -9.63 7.99
N GLY A 507 -32.34 -9.88 7.99
CA GLY A 507 -31.74 -11.08 8.60
C GLY A 507 -31.78 -11.13 10.14
N SER A 508 -31.98 -10.01 10.83
CA SER A 508 -31.67 -9.88 12.26
C SER A 508 -32.83 -10.20 13.23
N ARG A 509 -33.70 -11.17 12.90
CA ARG A 509 -34.91 -11.51 13.70
C ARG A 509 -34.98 -12.95 14.22
N ALA A 510 -33.84 -13.62 14.39
CA ALA A 510 -33.78 -15.05 14.72
C ALA A 510 -32.81 -15.44 15.86
N SER A 511 -32.86 -14.75 17.01
CA SER A 511 -32.27 -15.27 18.26
C SER A 511 -32.93 -14.70 19.52
N TYR A 512 -34.09 -15.24 19.88
CA TYR A 512 -34.63 -15.16 21.26
C TYR A 512 -34.44 -16.52 21.94
N TYR A 513 -34.27 -16.51 23.27
CA TYR A 513 -33.98 -17.65 24.17
C TYR A 513 -32.56 -18.25 24.15
N ARG A 514 -31.71 -17.78 25.09
CA ARG A 514 -31.14 -18.63 26.16
C ARG A 514 -30.71 -17.77 27.36
N SER A 515 -30.80 -18.33 28.58
CA SER A 515 -30.81 -17.57 29.83
C SER A 515 -29.50 -17.63 30.65
N ASN A 516 -29.30 -16.58 31.45
CA ASN A 516 -28.44 -16.41 32.64
C ASN A 516 -27.51 -17.54 33.12
N SER A 517 -26.24 -17.19 33.37
CA SER A 517 -25.46 -17.75 34.49
C SER A 517 -24.29 -16.86 34.96
N THR A 518 -24.54 -16.00 35.97
CA THR A 518 -23.59 -15.48 37.00
C THR A 518 -22.28 -14.73 36.62
N PRO A 519 -21.76 -13.83 37.48
CA PRO A 519 -20.77 -12.83 37.06
C PRO A 519 -19.30 -13.21 37.32
N SER A 520 -18.45 -13.03 36.30
CA SER A 520 -16.99 -12.86 36.42
C SER A 520 -16.45 -12.10 35.21
N SER A 521 -15.32 -11.39 35.36
CA SER A 521 -14.61 -10.68 34.27
C SER A 521 -15.34 -9.52 33.57
N ALA A 522 -16.12 -8.71 34.30
CA ALA A 522 -16.79 -7.50 33.78
C ALA A 522 -15.83 -6.30 33.51
N LYS A 523 -14.87 -6.47 32.58
CA LYS A 523 -13.98 -5.39 32.09
C LYS A 523 -13.68 -5.38 30.58
N SER A 524 -14.04 -6.40 29.82
CA SER A 524 -13.86 -6.43 28.35
C SER A 524 -15.18 -6.32 27.57
N THR A 525 -16.31 -6.77 28.14
CA THR A 525 -17.61 -6.71 27.47
C THR A 525 -18.21 -5.29 27.50
N THR A 526 -18.08 -4.59 28.64
CA THR A 526 -18.53 -3.20 28.78
C THR A 526 -17.85 -2.31 27.76
N SER A 527 -16.51 -2.39 27.66
CA SER A 527 -15.74 -1.61 26.69
C SER A 527 -16.05 -1.92 25.23
N SER A 528 -16.63 -3.08 24.91
CA SER A 528 -17.15 -3.36 23.56
C SER A 528 -18.44 -2.58 23.28
N ILE A 529 -19.39 -2.60 24.22
CA ILE A 529 -20.67 -1.87 24.11
C ILE A 529 -20.43 -0.35 24.17
N ASP A 530 -19.53 0.10 25.05
CA ASP A 530 -19.11 1.49 25.15
C ASP A 530 -18.41 1.95 23.86
N HIS A 531 -17.57 1.12 23.23
CA HIS A 531 -16.93 1.43 21.95
C HIS A 531 -17.94 1.45 20.79
N GLU A 532 -18.92 0.56 20.78
CA GLU A 532 -19.99 0.55 19.78
C GLU A 532 -20.86 1.82 19.92
N ALA A 533 -21.30 2.15 21.14
CA ALA A 533 -22.04 3.39 21.41
C ALA A 533 -21.21 4.68 21.16
N LEU A 534 -19.88 4.66 21.39
CA LEU A 534 -19.00 5.77 20.98
C LEU A 534 -18.87 5.87 19.46
N LYS A 535 -18.81 4.74 18.74
CA LYS A 535 -18.73 4.69 17.28
C LYS A 535 -20.01 5.25 16.65
N ASP A 536 -21.18 4.80 17.10
CA ASP A 536 -22.48 5.31 16.64
C ASP A 536 -22.62 6.82 16.91
N LYS A 537 -22.13 7.28 18.07
CA LYS A 537 -22.08 8.70 18.42
C LYS A 537 -21.11 9.50 17.54
N CYS A 538 -19.98 8.93 17.15
CA CYS A 538 -19.04 9.54 16.21
C CYS A 538 -19.62 9.61 14.79
N GLU A 539 -20.32 8.57 14.35
CA GLU A 539 -21.01 8.53 13.06
C GLU A 539 -22.13 9.58 13.00
N LEU A 540 -22.99 9.66 14.02
CA LEU A 540 -24.03 10.69 14.15
C LEU A 540 -23.46 12.13 14.21
N LEU A 541 -22.31 12.32 14.86
CA LEU A 541 -21.63 13.61 14.88
C LEU A 541 -21.02 13.96 13.51
N HIS A 542 -20.51 12.97 12.77
CA HIS A 542 -19.99 13.17 11.43
C HIS A 542 -21.12 13.52 10.43
N GLU A 543 -22.23 12.80 10.46
CA GLU A 543 -23.45 13.14 9.68
C GLU A 543 -23.94 14.55 10.00
N LYS A 544 -23.94 14.93 11.29
CA LYS A 544 -24.33 16.28 11.71
C LYS A 544 -23.37 17.35 11.18
N CYS A 545 -22.06 17.10 11.16
CA CYS A 545 -21.10 18.01 10.53
C CYS A 545 -21.35 18.14 9.02
N LEU A 546 -21.49 17.02 8.29
CA LEU A 546 -21.80 17.04 6.85
C LEU A 546 -23.12 17.78 6.54
N ALA A 547 -24.16 17.59 7.35
CA ALA A 547 -25.43 18.30 7.20
C ALA A 547 -25.31 19.82 7.48
N LEU A 548 -24.45 20.22 8.42
CA LEU A 548 -24.14 21.63 8.69
C LEU A 548 -23.27 22.25 7.60
N GLU A 549 -22.26 21.54 7.08
CA GLU A 549 -21.42 21.96 5.96
C GLU A 549 -22.25 22.14 4.68
N ALA A 550 -23.10 21.16 4.35
CA ALA A 550 -24.01 21.26 3.21
C ALA A 550 -24.97 22.45 3.34
N ARG A 551 -25.53 22.71 4.54
CA ARG A 551 -26.41 23.85 4.79
C ARG A 551 -25.68 25.19 4.81
N LEU A 552 -24.42 25.23 5.25
CA LEU A 552 -23.57 26.40 5.12
C LEU A 552 -23.30 26.70 3.64
N GLU A 553 -23.01 25.69 2.82
CA GLU A 553 -22.74 25.87 1.39
C GLU A 553 -24.00 26.24 0.59
N THR A 554 -25.20 25.76 0.94
CA THR A 554 -26.44 26.31 0.34
C THR A 554 -26.64 27.77 0.72
N THR A 555 -26.51 28.11 2.01
CA THR A 555 -26.64 29.49 2.50
C THR A 555 -25.59 30.42 1.85
N ARG A 556 -24.36 29.93 1.67
CA ARG A 556 -23.26 30.67 1.02
C ARG A 556 -23.62 30.99 -0.43
N ARG A 557 -24.12 30.00 -1.19
CA ARG A 557 -24.56 30.16 -2.57
C ARG A 557 -25.76 31.09 -2.70
N GLU A 558 -26.77 30.94 -1.84
CA GLU A 558 -27.94 31.84 -1.78
C GLU A 558 -27.50 33.30 -1.58
N LYS A 559 -26.48 33.55 -0.74
CA LYS A 559 -25.90 34.89 -0.54
C LYS A 559 -25.01 35.36 -1.68
N GLU A 560 -24.34 34.48 -2.41
CA GLU A 560 -23.64 34.82 -3.65
C GLU A 560 -24.61 35.20 -4.78
N GLU A 561 -25.73 34.48 -4.89
CA GLU A 561 -26.83 34.72 -5.84
C GLU A 561 -27.57 36.03 -5.51
N GLU A 562 -27.95 36.26 -4.25
CA GLU A 562 -28.47 37.56 -3.78
C GLU A 562 -27.50 38.70 -4.12
N ALA A 563 -26.22 38.56 -3.78
CA ALA A 563 -25.22 39.58 -4.05
C ALA A 563 -25.03 39.81 -5.57
N GLN A 564 -25.22 38.79 -6.41
CA GLN A 564 -25.19 38.95 -7.86
C GLN A 564 -26.45 39.66 -8.38
N MET A 565 -27.64 39.37 -7.84
CA MET A 565 -28.86 40.11 -8.17
C MET A 565 -28.75 41.59 -7.79
N TYR A 566 -28.24 41.91 -6.59
CA TYR A 566 -27.97 43.29 -6.20
C TYR A 566 -26.91 43.98 -7.09
N ARG A 567 -25.86 43.27 -7.51
CA ARG A 567 -24.89 43.80 -8.50
C ARG A 567 -25.57 44.12 -9.83
N ASN A 568 -26.41 43.21 -10.36
CA ASN A 568 -27.13 43.42 -11.61
C ASN A 568 -28.08 44.63 -11.50
N ILE A 569 -28.90 44.71 -10.46
CA ILE A 569 -29.85 45.82 -10.22
C ILE A 569 -29.12 47.16 -10.10
N LEU A 570 -27.96 47.20 -9.45
CA LEU A 570 -27.13 48.41 -9.37
C LEU A 570 -26.54 48.81 -10.73
N GLU A 571 -26.13 47.84 -11.55
CA GLU A 571 -25.59 48.11 -12.89
C GLU A 571 -26.69 48.55 -13.88
N GLU A 572 -27.87 47.93 -13.81
CA GLU A 572 -29.08 48.35 -14.52
C GLU A 572 -29.50 49.76 -14.10
N THR A 573 -29.50 50.07 -12.80
CA THR A 573 -29.82 51.41 -12.29
C THR A 573 -28.79 52.45 -12.75
N ARG A 574 -27.49 52.12 -12.74
CA ARG A 574 -26.42 52.97 -13.29
C ARG A 574 -26.62 53.23 -14.77
N GLN A 575 -26.94 52.19 -15.55
CA GLN A 575 -27.15 52.30 -16.99
C GLN A 575 -28.42 53.10 -17.31
N ALA A 576 -29.52 52.87 -16.60
CA ALA A 576 -30.75 53.65 -16.72
C ALA A 576 -30.51 55.14 -16.39
N VAL A 577 -29.80 55.46 -15.30
CA VAL A 577 -29.43 56.85 -14.95
C VAL A 577 -28.54 57.45 -16.04
N LYS A 578 -27.53 56.72 -16.52
CA LYS A 578 -26.61 57.14 -17.60
C LYS A 578 -27.34 57.41 -18.92
N ASP A 579 -28.43 56.70 -19.22
CA ASP A 579 -29.25 56.93 -20.40
C ASP A 579 -30.25 58.09 -20.21
N HIS A 580 -30.83 58.25 -19.01
CA HIS A 580 -31.64 59.44 -18.66
C HIS A 580 -30.81 60.73 -18.60
N VAL A 581 -29.50 60.64 -18.32
CA VAL A 581 -28.53 61.76 -18.40
C VAL A 581 -28.03 61.98 -19.84
N ARG A 582 -28.38 61.11 -20.80
CA ARG A 582 -28.06 61.23 -22.24
C ARG A 582 -29.20 61.84 -23.08
N PRO A 583 -29.75 62.99 -22.66
CA PRO A 583 -30.07 64.00 -23.67
C PRO A 583 -29.74 65.43 -23.24
N VAL A 584 -28.64 66.02 -23.75
CA VAL A 584 -28.56 67.34 -24.47
C VAL A 584 -27.14 67.51 -25.06
N LYS A 585 -26.75 66.74 -26.09
CA LYS A 585 -25.55 67.05 -26.93
C LYS A 585 -25.65 66.67 -28.43
N SER A 586 -26.71 65.97 -28.86
CA SER A 586 -26.88 65.48 -30.24
C SER A 586 -28.16 65.95 -30.93
N SER A 587 -28.86 66.96 -30.39
CA SER A 587 -30.03 67.57 -31.02
C SER A 587 -29.98 69.10 -30.93
N CYS A 588 -29.14 69.67 -31.78
CA CYS A 588 -29.16 71.04 -32.27
C CYS A 588 -28.34 71.06 -33.58
N TRP A 589 -28.34 72.16 -34.34
CA TRP A 589 -27.63 72.29 -35.63
C TRP A 589 -28.14 71.40 -36.79
N SER A 590 -29.46 71.36 -37.04
CA SER A 590 -30.00 70.93 -38.37
C SER A 590 -31.50 71.23 -38.57
N SER A 591 -31.91 72.51 -38.51
CA SER A 591 -33.14 73.02 -39.16
C SER A 591 -33.23 74.56 -39.10
N THR A 592 -32.70 75.24 -40.12
CA THR A 592 -33.00 76.66 -40.37
C THR A 592 -33.10 76.91 -41.88
N SER A 593 -34.17 76.38 -42.48
CA SER A 593 -34.58 76.72 -43.85
C SER A 593 -35.99 77.31 -43.77
N LEU A 594 -36.05 78.64 -43.70
CA LEU A 594 -37.25 79.43 -43.95
C LEU A 594 -37.00 80.24 -45.24
N PRO A 595 -38.06 80.58 -46.00
CA PRO A 595 -37.96 81.25 -47.29
C PRO A 595 -37.49 82.71 -47.21
#